data_AF-A0A6T0D260-F1
#
_entry.id   AF-A0A6T0D260-F1
#
_cell.length_a   1.000
_cell.length_b   1.000
_cell.length_c   1.000
_cell.angle_alpha   90.00
_cell.angle_beta   90.00
_cell.angle_gamma   90.00
#
_symmetry.space_group_name_H-M   'P 1'
#
loop_
_entity.id
_entity.type
_entity.pdbx_description
1 polymer ?
#
loop_
_entity_poly.entity_id
_entity_poly.type
_entity_poly.pdbx_seq_one_letter_code
_entity_poly.pdbx_strand_id
1 'polypeptide(L)'
;MQAVAAGARHSLALSSGGSVFSFGWGVCGQLGHGDKRSRLVPERICGALAAVRAVAVSAGCEHSLVLAAGGAVYSFGYGSHGRLGHGDEEERLEPQPIASLGGGRTVGAGQYGLAAYSVASTASGDAFAFGCGEDDALGVGARSENLLRPRRYPHLRLAGEGRTEESPRECC
;
A
#
# COMPACT_ATOMS: atom_id res chain seq x y z
N MET A 1 1.27 -5.06 -19.53
CA MET A 1 1.70 -4.67 -18.17
C MET A 1 1.11 -3.29 -17.89
N GLN A 2 0.50 -3.09 -16.72
CA GLN A 2 -0.27 -1.89 -16.40
C GLN A 2 0.51 -0.93 -15.48
N ALA A 3 1.33 -1.46 -14.57
CA ALA A 3 2.19 -0.66 -13.70
C ALA A 3 3.39 -1.49 -13.22
N VAL A 4 4.44 -0.80 -12.78
CA VAL A 4 5.58 -1.36 -12.04
C VAL A 4 5.88 -0.47 -10.84
N ALA A 5 6.35 -1.06 -9.75
CA ALA A 5 6.84 -0.35 -8.59
C ALA A 5 8.20 -0.93 -8.18
N ALA A 6 9.19 -0.06 -8.00
CA ALA A 6 10.52 -0.44 -7.55
C ALA A 6 10.67 -0.05 -6.08
N GLY A 7 11.00 -1.03 -5.24
CA GLY A 7 11.43 -0.81 -3.87
C GLY A 7 12.95 -0.64 -3.80
N ALA A 8 13.53 -0.73 -2.60
CA ALA A 8 14.99 -0.58 -2.46
C ALA A 8 15.77 -1.73 -3.13
N ARG A 9 15.29 -2.96 -3.00
CA ARG A 9 15.96 -4.17 -3.53
C ARG A 9 15.02 -5.20 -4.15
N HIS A 10 13.73 -4.87 -4.28
CA HIS A 10 12.73 -5.70 -4.92
C HIS A 10 11.86 -4.87 -5.87
N SER A 11 11.05 -5.54 -6.67
CA SER A 11 10.13 -4.91 -7.60
C SER A 11 8.82 -5.67 -7.64
N LEU A 12 7.74 -4.91 -7.87
CA LEU A 12 6.40 -5.41 -8.14
C LEU A 12 6.02 -5.05 -9.57
N ALA A 13 5.33 -5.95 -10.26
CA ALA A 13 4.76 -5.70 -11.56
C ALA A 13 3.29 -6.08 -11.59
N LEU A 14 2.47 -5.20 -12.15
CA LEU A 14 1.04 -5.38 -12.31
C LEU A 14 0.71 -5.70 -13.77
N SER A 15 0.11 -6.85 -14.02
CA SER A 15 -0.41 -7.20 -15.36
C SER A 15 -1.73 -6.47 -15.65
N SER A 16 -2.10 -6.38 -16.94
CA SER A 16 -3.40 -5.85 -17.35
C SER A 16 -4.60 -6.67 -16.87
N GLY A 17 -4.38 -7.96 -16.56
CA GLY A 17 -5.38 -8.84 -15.96
C GLY A 17 -5.51 -8.68 -14.45
N GLY A 18 -4.73 -7.79 -13.82
CA GLY A 18 -4.75 -7.56 -12.37
C GLY A 18 -3.96 -8.57 -11.54
N SER A 19 -3.22 -9.49 -12.17
CA SER A 19 -2.25 -10.34 -11.45
C SER A 19 -1.00 -9.56 -11.09
N VAL A 20 -0.48 -9.81 -9.89
CA VAL A 20 0.75 -9.19 -9.35
C VAL A 20 1.91 -10.18 -9.41
N PHE A 21 3.06 -9.67 -9.83
CA PHE A 21 4.32 -10.40 -9.87
C PHE A 21 5.34 -9.68 -8.99
N SER A 22 6.25 -10.42 -8.38
CA SER A 22 7.35 -9.85 -7.60
C SER A 22 8.68 -10.53 -7.93
N PHE A 23 9.77 -9.77 -7.77
CA PHE A 23 11.13 -10.26 -7.97
C PHE A 23 12.16 -9.39 -7.26
N GLY A 24 13.39 -9.90 -7.15
CA GLY A 24 14.50 -9.29 -6.44
C GLY A 24 14.73 -9.93 -5.07
N TRP A 25 15.17 -9.12 -4.11
CA TRP A 25 15.49 -9.53 -2.76
C TRP A 25 14.22 -9.89 -1.96
N GLY A 26 14.18 -11.07 -1.36
CA GLY A 26 12.98 -11.59 -0.67
C GLY A 26 13.15 -11.97 0.80
N VAL A 27 14.29 -11.67 1.44
CA VAL A 27 14.58 -12.24 2.77
C VAL A 27 13.72 -11.71 3.91
N CYS A 28 13.01 -10.60 3.70
CA CYS A 28 12.09 -10.00 4.68
C CYS A 28 10.63 -10.31 4.33
N GLY A 29 10.37 -11.23 3.38
CA GLY A 29 9.02 -11.58 2.92
C GLY A 29 8.40 -10.60 1.93
N GLN A 30 9.13 -9.56 1.49
CA GLN A 30 8.59 -8.48 0.64
C GLN A 30 8.12 -8.92 -0.75
N LEU A 31 8.37 -10.18 -1.12
CA LEU A 31 7.90 -10.79 -2.37
C LEU A 31 6.54 -11.49 -2.24
N GLY A 32 6.10 -11.86 -1.02
CA GLY A 32 4.76 -12.37 -0.80
C GLY A 32 4.50 -13.83 -1.19
N HIS A 33 5.55 -14.65 -1.38
CA HIS A 33 5.43 -16.05 -1.80
C HIS A 33 5.32 -17.06 -0.65
N GLY A 34 5.17 -16.61 0.60
CA GLY A 34 5.14 -17.49 1.78
C GLY A 34 6.52 -17.98 2.21
N ASP A 35 7.60 -17.43 1.64
CA ASP A 35 8.98 -17.75 1.97
C ASP A 35 9.89 -16.51 1.98
N LYS A 36 11.15 -16.72 2.39
CA LYS A 36 12.20 -15.69 2.47
C LYS A 36 13.23 -15.78 1.33
N ARG A 37 12.86 -16.36 0.18
CA ARG A 37 13.80 -16.59 -0.92
C ARG A 37 13.72 -15.46 -1.94
N SER A 38 14.88 -15.00 -2.40
CA SER A 38 14.97 -14.05 -3.52
C SER A 38 14.53 -14.71 -4.82
N ARG A 39 13.92 -13.93 -5.71
CA ARG A 39 13.50 -14.37 -7.05
C ARG A 39 14.27 -13.61 -8.11
N LEU A 40 14.94 -14.33 -9.01
CA LEU A 40 15.75 -13.72 -10.07
C LEU A 40 14.94 -13.28 -11.28
N VAL A 41 13.70 -13.78 -11.39
CA VAL A 41 12.75 -13.46 -12.46
C VAL A 41 11.39 -13.14 -11.84
N PRO A 42 10.54 -12.35 -12.53
CA PRO A 42 9.18 -12.08 -12.07
C PRO A 42 8.39 -13.37 -11.85
N GLU A 43 7.95 -13.60 -10.61
CA GLU A 43 7.11 -14.73 -10.24
C GLU A 43 5.74 -14.22 -9.81
N ARG A 44 4.66 -14.90 -10.22
CA ARG A 44 3.31 -14.51 -9.85
C ARG A 44 3.08 -14.76 -8.37
N ILE A 45 2.53 -13.77 -7.66
CA ILE A 45 2.07 -13.94 -6.28
C ILE A 45 0.73 -14.68 -6.30
N CYS A 46 0.67 -15.80 -5.59
CA CYS A 46 -0.50 -16.66 -5.47
C CYS A 46 -1.17 -16.50 -4.09
N GLY A 47 -2.01 -17.45 -3.67
CA GLY A 47 -2.68 -17.41 -2.36
C GLY A 47 -3.72 -16.29 -2.28
N ALA A 48 -3.58 -15.40 -1.29
CA ALA A 48 -4.54 -14.32 -1.02
C ALA A 48 -4.79 -13.39 -2.21
N LEU A 49 -3.85 -13.27 -3.15
CA LEU A 49 -4.00 -12.45 -4.36
C LEU A 49 -4.44 -13.24 -5.60
N ALA A 50 -4.58 -14.57 -5.53
CA ALA A 50 -4.83 -15.39 -6.71
C ALA A 50 -6.14 -15.05 -7.44
N ALA A 51 -7.19 -14.72 -6.67
CA ALA A 51 -8.51 -14.33 -7.15
C ALA A 51 -8.77 -12.81 -7.04
N VAL A 52 -7.75 -12.02 -6.67
CA VAL A 52 -7.86 -10.58 -6.48
C VAL A 52 -7.43 -9.87 -7.75
N ARG A 53 -8.29 -9.01 -8.29
CA ARG A 53 -7.91 -8.09 -9.35
C ARG A 53 -7.22 -6.87 -8.74
N ALA A 54 -5.90 -6.83 -8.77
CA ALA A 54 -5.14 -5.65 -8.36
C ALA A 54 -5.28 -4.51 -9.38
N VAL A 55 -5.27 -3.27 -8.90
CA VAL A 55 -5.35 -2.04 -9.71
C VAL A 55 -4.18 -1.09 -9.45
N ALA A 56 -3.47 -1.23 -8.33
CA ALA A 56 -2.24 -0.51 -8.05
C ALA A 56 -1.30 -1.33 -7.16
N VAL A 57 0.00 -1.05 -7.26
CA VAL A 57 1.06 -1.65 -6.45
C VAL A 57 2.01 -0.56 -5.99
N SER A 58 2.60 -0.74 -4.82
CA SER A 58 3.66 0.12 -4.30
C SER A 58 4.69 -0.72 -3.55
N ALA A 59 5.96 -0.36 -3.68
CA ALA A 59 7.07 -1.08 -3.06
C ALA A 59 7.89 -0.10 -2.21
N GLY A 60 8.04 -0.39 -0.92
CA GLY A 60 8.92 0.34 0.00
C GLY A 60 10.32 -0.28 0.06
N CYS A 61 11.07 -0.03 1.14
CA CYS A 61 12.40 -0.63 1.30
C CYS A 61 12.37 -2.16 1.37
N GLU A 62 11.47 -2.69 2.20
CA GLU A 62 11.36 -4.11 2.56
C GLU A 62 9.90 -4.53 2.77
N HIS A 63 8.96 -3.74 2.26
CA HIS A 63 7.55 -4.06 2.31
C HIS A 63 6.87 -3.70 0.98
N SER A 64 5.68 -4.25 0.79
CA SER A 64 4.92 -4.19 -0.44
C SER A 64 3.46 -3.92 -0.11
N LEU A 65 2.81 -3.11 -0.96
CA LEU A 65 1.40 -2.80 -0.88
C LEU A 65 0.72 -3.14 -2.22
N VAL A 66 -0.49 -3.70 -2.13
CA VAL A 66 -1.33 -3.99 -3.30
C VAL A 66 -2.73 -3.45 -3.03
N LEU A 67 -3.27 -2.69 -3.98
CA LEU A 67 -4.66 -2.23 -3.95
C LEU A 67 -5.50 -3.10 -4.89
N ALA A 68 -6.53 -3.73 -4.34
CA ALA A 68 -7.54 -4.45 -5.10
C ALA A 68 -8.57 -3.50 -5.71
N ALA A 69 -9.18 -3.90 -6.83
CA ALA A 69 -10.29 -3.18 -7.47
C ALA A 69 -11.50 -2.97 -6.53
N GLY A 70 -11.70 -3.89 -5.58
CA GLY A 70 -12.73 -3.77 -4.53
C GLY A 70 -12.36 -2.83 -3.38
N GLY A 71 -11.22 -2.13 -3.46
CA GLY A 71 -10.75 -1.18 -2.45
C GLY A 71 -10.04 -1.81 -1.25
N ALA A 72 -9.87 -3.14 -1.21
CA ALA A 72 -9.06 -3.78 -0.19
C ALA A 72 -7.57 -3.47 -0.42
N VAL A 73 -6.86 -3.12 0.65
CA VAL A 73 -5.40 -2.92 0.63
C VAL A 73 -4.73 -4.11 1.32
N TYR A 74 -3.76 -4.70 0.64
CA TYR A 74 -2.92 -5.77 1.16
C TYR A 74 -1.53 -5.25 1.43
N SER A 75 -0.93 -5.70 2.52
CA SER A 75 0.47 -5.43 2.86
C SER A 75 1.21 -6.74 3.15
N PHE A 76 2.50 -6.76 2.83
CA PHE A 76 3.41 -7.88 3.13
C PHE A 76 4.87 -7.42 3.15
N GLY A 77 5.74 -8.23 3.73
CA GLY A 77 7.15 -7.95 3.95
C GLY A 77 7.48 -7.70 5.42
N TYR A 78 8.46 -6.83 5.65
CA TYR A 78 8.96 -6.52 6.98
C TYR A 78 7.94 -5.73 7.80
N GLY A 79 7.73 -6.13 9.06
CA GLY A 79 6.68 -5.58 9.93
C GLY A 79 7.09 -4.41 10.82
N SER A 80 8.40 -4.25 11.09
CA SER A 80 8.88 -3.37 12.15
C SER A 80 8.44 -1.91 11.96
N HIS A 81 8.20 -1.24 13.10
CA HIS A 81 7.61 0.10 13.17
C HIS A 81 6.17 0.17 12.65
N GLY A 82 5.49 -0.96 12.46
CA GLY A 82 4.08 -0.99 12.07
C GLY A 82 3.80 -0.72 10.59
N ARG A 83 4.82 -0.80 9.73
CA ARG A 83 4.74 -0.41 8.30
C ARG A 83 3.73 -1.22 7.47
N LEU A 84 3.23 -2.33 8.03
CA LEU A 84 2.19 -3.18 7.43
C LEU A 84 0.77 -2.84 7.91
N GLY A 85 0.61 -2.11 9.02
CA GLY A 85 -0.70 -1.60 9.47
C GLY A 85 -1.61 -2.63 10.16
N HIS A 86 -1.10 -3.79 10.58
CA HIS A 86 -1.92 -4.85 11.19
C HIS A 86 -2.18 -4.66 12.70
N GLY A 87 -1.54 -3.68 13.33
CA GLY A 87 -1.59 -3.45 14.78
C GLY A 87 -0.53 -4.19 15.58
N ASP A 88 0.48 -4.70 14.88
CA ASP A 88 1.65 -5.37 15.40
C ASP A 88 2.86 -5.00 14.53
N GLU A 89 4.04 -5.53 14.88
CA GLU A 89 5.30 -5.33 14.16
C GLU A 89 5.80 -6.61 13.49
N GLU A 90 4.96 -7.63 13.42
CA GLU A 90 5.32 -8.94 12.88
C GLU A 90 5.46 -8.85 11.35
N GLU A 91 6.39 -9.60 10.78
CA GLU A 91 6.52 -9.72 9.32
C GLU A 91 5.34 -10.51 8.73
N ARG A 92 5.09 -10.32 7.43
CA ARG A 92 4.10 -11.10 6.67
C ARG A 92 4.74 -11.63 5.40
N LEU A 93 4.87 -12.95 5.31
CA LEU A 93 5.49 -13.61 4.15
C LEU A 93 4.51 -13.77 2.97
N GLU A 94 3.22 -13.61 3.23
CA GLU A 94 2.15 -13.62 2.23
C GLU A 94 1.33 -12.32 2.33
N PRO A 95 0.70 -11.87 1.23
CA PRO A 95 -0.19 -10.72 1.25
C PRO A 95 -1.33 -10.89 2.26
N GLN A 96 -1.41 -9.98 3.24
CA GLN A 96 -2.51 -9.94 4.19
C GLN A 96 -3.33 -8.66 4.01
N PRO A 97 -4.68 -8.75 3.97
CA PRO A 97 -5.52 -7.55 3.93
C PRO A 97 -5.42 -6.75 5.24
N ILE A 98 -5.30 -5.43 5.12
CA ILE A 98 -5.34 -4.50 6.25
C ILE A 98 -6.80 -4.28 6.63
N ALA A 99 -7.33 -5.08 7.56
CA ALA A 99 -8.75 -5.09 7.90
C ALA A 99 -9.30 -3.72 8.38
N SER A 100 -8.46 -2.88 8.98
CA SER A 100 -8.83 -1.53 9.42
C SER A 100 -8.89 -0.51 8.29
N LEU A 101 -8.53 -0.88 7.05
CA LEU A 101 -8.51 0.01 5.89
C LEU A 101 -9.47 -0.52 4.81
N GLY A 102 -10.62 0.15 4.65
CA GLY A 102 -11.64 -0.19 3.65
C GLY A 102 -11.79 0.90 2.58
N GLY A 103 -12.14 0.50 1.36
CA GLY A 103 -12.47 1.43 0.28
C GLY A 103 -11.29 2.23 -0.27
N GLY A 104 -10.09 1.66 -0.27
CA GLY A 104 -8.87 2.26 -0.81
C GLY A 104 -8.98 2.66 -2.28
N ARG A 105 -8.25 3.71 -2.66
CA ARG A 105 -8.16 4.28 -4.02
C ARG A 105 -6.73 4.43 -4.50
N THR A 106 -5.82 4.80 -3.61
CA THR A 106 -4.39 4.85 -3.90
C THR A 106 -3.60 4.30 -2.72
N VAL A 107 -2.42 3.77 -3.01
CA VAL A 107 -1.44 3.31 -2.02
C VAL A 107 -0.08 3.87 -2.40
N GLY A 108 0.73 4.22 -1.40
CA GLY A 108 2.10 4.66 -1.55
C GLY A 108 2.94 4.17 -0.39
N ALA A 109 4.20 3.84 -0.67
CA ALA A 109 5.19 3.47 0.33
C ALA A 109 6.31 4.51 0.28
N GLY A 110 6.58 5.13 1.42
CA GLY A 110 7.69 6.06 1.61
C GLY A 110 8.87 5.40 2.32
N GLN A 111 10.05 5.91 2.04
CA GLN A 111 11.29 5.51 2.71
C GLN A 111 12.13 6.75 3.03
N TYR A 112 12.72 6.77 4.22
CA TYR A 112 13.81 7.65 4.58
C TYR A 112 14.83 6.87 5.42
N GLY A 113 16.04 6.66 4.90
CA GLY A 113 17.03 5.80 5.57
C GLY A 113 16.52 4.37 5.78
N LEU A 114 16.54 3.89 7.03
CA LEU A 114 16.00 2.59 7.46
C LEU A 114 14.51 2.67 7.86
N ALA A 115 13.97 3.88 7.99
CA ALA A 115 12.57 4.12 8.27
C ALA A 115 11.73 3.96 7.00
N ALA A 116 10.56 3.34 7.14
CA ALA A 116 9.59 3.21 6.07
C ALA A 116 8.18 3.41 6.61
N TYR A 117 7.34 4.02 5.78
CA TYR A 117 5.95 4.29 6.08
C TYR A 117 5.09 4.02 4.86
N SER A 118 3.80 3.88 5.11
CA SER A 118 2.77 3.58 4.12
C SER A 118 1.69 4.64 4.20
N VAL A 119 1.20 5.06 3.05
CA VAL A 119 0.04 5.93 2.92
C VAL A 119 -1.01 5.28 2.03
N ALA A 120 -2.27 5.54 2.33
CA ALA A 120 -3.39 5.11 1.50
C ALA A 120 -4.47 6.18 1.49
N SER A 121 -5.17 6.33 0.36
CA SER A 121 -6.38 7.15 0.29
C SER A 121 -7.60 6.25 0.02
N THR A 122 -8.79 6.71 0.37
CA THR A 122 -10.06 6.02 0.13
C THR A 122 -10.96 6.76 -0.86
N ALA A 123 -12.00 6.09 -1.34
CA ALA A 123 -13.01 6.68 -2.23
C ALA A 123 -13.82 7.82 -1.58
N SER A 124 -13.89 7.85 -0.25
CA SER A 124 -14.51 8.94 0.53
C SER A 124 -13.63 10.19 0.63
N GLY A 125 -12.41 10.14 0.07
CA GLY A 125 -11.41 11.20 0.13
C GLY A 125 -10.58 11.18 1.42
N ASP A 126 -10.77 10.20 2.30
CA ASP A 126 -9.96 10.09 3.52
C ASP A 126 -8.55 9.60 3.16
N ALA A 127 -7.54 10.18 3.79
CA ALA A 127 -6.16 9.73 3.67
C ALA A 127 -5.67 9.16 5.01
N PHE A 128 -4.79 8.16 4.94
CA PHE A 128 -4.27 7.43 6.09
C PHE A 128 -2.76 7.28 5.99
N ALA A 129 -2.10 7.23 7.15
CA ALA A 129 -0.69 6.87 7.27
C ALA A 129 -0.47 5.81 8.37
N PHE A 130 0.53 4.97 8.17
CA PHE A 130 1.02 3.99 9.14
C PHE A 130 2.50 3.67 8.89
N GLY A 131 3.19 3.13 9.90
CA GLY A 131 4.64 2.88 9.84
C GLY A 131 5.46 3.79 10.74
N CYS A 132 6.71 3.99 10.37
CA CYS A 132 7.68 4.70 11.20
C CYS A 132 7.33 6.18 11.37
N GLY A 133 7.31 6.65 12.63
CA GLY A 133 7.00 8.03 12.99
C GLY A 133 8.20 8.96 13.06
N GLU A 134 9.42 8.44 12.88
CA GLU A 134 10.65 9.23 12.89
C GLU A 134 10.57 10.38 11.87
N ASP A 135 11.17 11.51 12.24
CA ASP A 135 11.19 12.75 11.45
C ASP A 135 9.80 13.31 11.06
N ASP A 136 8.77 12.92 11.81
CA ASP A 136 7.37 13.36 11.62
C ASP A 136 6.80 13.05 10.23
N ALA A 137 7.39 12.08 9.51
CA ALA A 137 7.05 11.73 8.13
C ALA A 137 5.60 11.23 7.95
N LEU A 138 4.95 10.82 9.04
CA LEU A 138 3.55 10.40 9.03
C LEU A 138 2.58 11.57 8.93
N GLY A 139 2.96 12.78 9.37
CA GLY A 139 2.14 13.99 9.25
C GLY A 139 0.77 13.96 9.97
N VAL A 140 0.55 13.04 10.92
CA VAL A 140 -0.74 12.88 11.62
C VAL A 140 -0.85 13.67 12.93
N GLY A 141 0.11 14.54 13.24
CA GLY A 141 0.14 15.34 14.48
C GLY A 141 0.64 14.60 15.72
N ALA A 142 1.25 13.41 15.56
CA ALA A 142 1.97 12.70 16.61
C ALA A 142 3.46 12.70 16.29
N ARG A 143 4.29 13.21 17.21
CA ARG A 143 5.73 13.33 17.00
C ARG A 143 6.45 12.04 17.30
N SER A 144 7.26 11.56 16.36
CA SER A 144 8.16 10.40 16.56
C SER A 144 7.48 9.12 17.07
N GLU A 145 6.17 8.97 16.88
CA GLU A 145 5.40 7.78 17.28
C GLU A 145 5.14 6.87 16.08
N ASN A 146 5.54 5.60 16.19
CA ASN A 146 5.18 4.59 15.20
C ASN A 146 3.68 4.32 15.20
N LEU A 147 3.09 4.24 14.01
CA LEU A 147 1.68 3.93 13.85
C LEU A 147 1.51 2.49 13.37
N LEU A 148 1.18 1.61 14.30
CA LEU A 148 0.97 0.18 14.03
C LEU A 148 -0.32 -0.11 13.27
N ARG A 149 -1.27 0.83 13.30
CA ARG A 149 -2.53 0.78 12.53
C ARG A 149 -2.66 2.04 11.70
N PRO A 150 -3.30 1.97 10.52
CA PRO A 150 -3.65 3.16 9.74
C PRO A 150 -4.38 4.19 10.59
N ARG A 151 -3.82 5.40 10.66
CA ARG A 151 -4.46 6.56 11.29
C ARG A 151 -4.88 7.53 10.20
N ARG A 152 -6.13 7.99 10.26
CA ARG A 152 -6.67 8.98 9.32
C ARG A 152 -6.02 10.34 9.56
N TYR A 153 -5.71 11.07 8.50
CA TYR A 153 -5.40 12.49 8.58
C TYR A 153 -6.68 13.27 8.96
N PRO A 154 -6.73 13.94 10.12
CA PRO A 154 -7.95 14.59 10.58
C PRO A 154 -8.34 15.82 9.75
N HIS A 155 -7.37 16.45 9.06
CA HIS A 155 -7.56 17.71 8.33
C HIS A 155 -7.36 17.61 6.82
N LEU A 156 -6.97 16.43 6.30
CA LEU A 156 -6.76 16.21 4.87
C LEU A 156 -7.88 15.37 4.29
N ARG A 157 -8.64 15.95 3.35
CA ARG A 157 -9.61 15.23 2.53
C ARG A 157 -9.29 15.48 1.06
N LEU A 158 -8.94 14.43 0.34
CA LEU A 158 -8.69 14.50 -1.09
C LEU A 158 -10.04 14.62 -1.81
N ALA A 159 -10.20 15.64 -2.66
CA ALA A 159 -11.40 15.80 -3.46
C ALA A 159 -11.58 14.56 -4.36
N GLY A 160 -12.72 13.89 -4.25
CA GLY A 160 -13.14 12.91 -5.25
C GLY A 160 -13.37 13.62 -6.58
N GLU A 161 -13.03 12.98 -7.70
CA GLU A 161 -13.34 13.49 -9.04
C GLU A 161 -14.80 13.93 -9.08
N GLY A 162 -15.01 15.26 -9.12
CA GLY A 162 -16.33 15.85 -9.14
C GLY A 162 -17.04 15.40 -10.41
N ARG A 163 -18.28 14.90 -10.26
CA ARG A 163 -19.22 15.02 -11.36
C ARG A 163 -19.38 16.52 -11.59
N THR A 164 -18.98 16.98 -12.76
CA THR A 164 -19.42 18.27 -13.27
C THR A 164 -20.93 18.19 -13.43
N GLU A 165 -21.68 18.64 -12.41
CA GLU A 165 -23.06 19.05 -12.63
C GLU A 165 -22.99 20.33 -13.46
N GLU A 166 -23.13 20.17 -14.78
CA GLU A 166 -23.51 21.28 -15.64
C GLU A 166 -24.89 21.78 -15.18
N SER A 167 -24.90 22.92 -14.51
CA SER A 167 -26.12 23.70 -14.30
C SER A 167 -26.69 24.07 -15.68
N PRO A 168 -27.95 23.70 -16.01
CA PRO A 168 -28.56 24.16 -17.24
C PRO A 168 -28.75 25.67 -17.13
N ARG A 169 -28.13 26.41 -18.06
CA ARG A 169 -28.36 27.84 -18.23
C ARG A 169 -29.83 28.04 -18.56
N GLU A 170 -30.60 28.59 -17.63
CA GLU A 170 -31.90 29.17 -17.94
C GLU A 170 -31.65 30.41 -18.82
N CYS A 171 -32.09 30.30 -20.07
CA CYS A 171 -32.17 31.39 -21.01
C CYS A 171 -33.53 32.08 -20.78
N CYS A 172 -33.51 33.30 -20.22
CA CYS A 172 -34.58 34.27 -20.28
C CYS A 172 -33.97 35.66 -20.53
#